data_AF-A0ABD0VE32-F1
#
_entry.id   AF-A0ABD0VE32-F1
#
_cell.length_a   1.000
_cell.length_b   1.000
_cell.length_c   1.000
_cell.angle_alpha   90.00
_cell.angle_beta   90.00
_cell.angle_gamma   90.00
#
_symmetry.space_group_name_H-M   'P 1'
#
loop_
_entity.id
_entity.type
_entity.pdbx_description
1 polymer ?
#
loop_
_entity_poly.entity_id
_entity_poly.type
_entity_poly.pdbx_seq_one_letter_code
_entity_poly.pdbx_strand_id
1 'polypeptide(L)'
;MKLDLSSLKSLSVDGFEMQFATNHLGHFYLTNLLLENIKRTAKETGIEGRIVNLSSIAHLNTYEGGILFDQIDNKARKETLYIKRSKRCIILGQSGCPHQ
;
A
#
# COMPACT_ATOMS: atom_id res chain seq x y z
N MET A 1 8.08 35.18 -2.72
CA MET A 1 7.12 34.06 -2.66
C MET A 1 7.88 32.84 -2.13
N LYS A 2 7.75 32.50 -0.85
CA LYS A 2 8.34 31.26 -0.31
C LYS A 2 7.44 30.12 -0.78
N LEU A 3 7.98 29.24 -1.63
CA LEU A 3 7.32 27.97 -1.96
C LEU A 3 7.34 27.12 -0.70
N ASP A 4 6.20 27.11 0.00
CA ASP A 4 6.00 26.22 1.12
C ASP A 4 5.88 24.78 0.61
N LEU A 5 6.98 24.03 0.71
CA LEU A 5 7.06 22.63 0.34
C LEU A 5 6.12 21.73 1.17
N SER A 6 5.51 22.23 2.26
CA SER A 6 4.54 21.48 3.06
C SER A 6 3.20 21.28 2.34
N SER A 7 2.90 22.09 1.31
CA SER A 7 1.66 22.03 0.54
C SER A 7 1.63 20.98 -0.58
N LEU A 8 2.72 20.23 -0.82
CA LEU A 8 2.78 19.28 -1.95
C LEU A 8 2.17 17.91 -1.63
N LYS A 9 1.72 17.66 -0.40
CA LYS A 9 1.19 16.35 0.02
C LYS A 9 -0.32 16.35 0.07
N SER A 10 -0.93 15.59 -0.83
CA SER A 10 -2.35 15.26 -0.73
C SER A 10 -2.57 14.17 0.33
N LEU A 11 -3.55 14.38 1.20
CA LEU A 11 -3.99 13.39 2.19
C LEU A 11 -5.36 12.84 1.78
N SER A 12 -5.60 11.57 2.09
CA SER A 12 -6.94 10.97 2.00
C SER A 12 -7.87 11.58 3.06
N VAL A 13 -9.16 11.29 2.94
CA VAL A 13 -10.17 11.67 3.94
C VAL A 13 -9.85 11.14 5.34
N ASP A 14 -9.16 10.00 5.41
CA ASP A 14 -8.72 9.35 6.66
C ASP A 14 -7.36 9.86 7.16
N GLY A 15 -6.80 10.88 6.50
CA GLY A 15 -5.55 11.52 6.92
C GLY A 15 -4.27 10.80 6.50
N PHE A 16 -4.34 9.73 5.71
CA PHE A 16 -3.17 9.04 5.18
C PHE A 16 -2.62 9.75 3.94
N GLU A 17 -1.32 9.64 3.70
CA GLU A 17 -0.74 10.10 2.43
C GLU A 17 -1.44 9.41 1.23
N MET A 18 -1.82 10.20 0.23
CA MET A 18 -2.73 9.79 -0.85
C MET A 18 -2.24 8.56 -1.61
N GLN A 19 -0.94 8.47 -1.94
CA GLN A 19 -0.38 7.33 -2.66
C GLN A 19 -0.38 6.07 -1.80
N PHE A 20 -0.10 6.19 -0.50
CA PHE A 20 -0.16 5.08 0.44
C PHE A 20 -1.60 4.59 0.65
N ALA A 21 -2.55 5.52 0.83
CA ALA A 21 -3.96 5.22 0.97
C ALA A 21 -4.50 4.46 -0.27
N THR A 22 -4.21 4.97 -1.46
CA THR A 22 -4.75 4.43 -2.71
C THR A 22 -4.07 3.11 -3.09
N ASN A 23 -2.74 3.09 -3.13
CA ASN A 23 -2.01 1.96 -3.72
C ASN A 23 -1.81 0.81 -2.73
N HIS A 24 -1.90 1.06 -1.42
CA HIS A 24 -1.70 0.02 -0.41
C HIS A 24 -2.94 -0.25 0.44
N LEU A 25 -3.44 0.73 1.20
CA LEU A 25 -4.54 0.50 2.14
C LEU A 25 -5.84 0.10 1.43
N GLY A 26 -6.16 0.75 0.31
CA GLY A 26 -7.33 0.41 -0.50
C GLY A 26 -7.29 -1.04 -1.02
N HIS A 27 -6.17 -1.46 -1.61
CA HIS A 27 -6.00 -2.84 -2.08
C HIS A 27 -5.99 -3.87 -0.93
N PHE A 28 -5.40 -3.51 0.21
CA PHE A 28 -5.41 -4.35 1.40
C PHE A 28 -6.84 -4.59 1.88
N TYR A 29 -7.60 -3.53 2.06
CA TYR A 29 -8.98 -3.59 2.53
C TYR A 29 -9.88 -4.33 1.54
N LEU A 30 -9.81 -3.99 0.25
CA LEU A 30 -10.59 -4.64 -0.81
C LEU A 30 -10.32 -6.15 -0.86
N THR A 31 -9.05 -6.55 -0.74
CA THR A 31 -8.66 -7.96 -0.72
C THR A 31 -9.31 -8.70 0.46
N ASN A 32 -9.29 -8.11 1.66
CA ASN A 32 -9.92 -8.72 2.83
C ASN A 32 -11.44 -8.86 2.68
N LEU A 33 -12.12 -7.87 2.07
CA LEU A 33 -13.55 -7.94 1.81
C LEU A 33 -13.91 -9.02 0.78
N LEU A 34 -13.07 -9.23 -0.23
CA LEU A 34 -13.32 -10.21 -1.29
C LEU A 34 -12.86 -11.63 -0.96
N LEU A 35 -11.99 -11.79 0.03
CA LEU A 35 -11.32 -13.07 0.31
C LEU A 35 -12.32 -14.20 0.60
N GLU A 36 -13.32 -13.95 1.45
CA GLU A 36 -14.33 -14.95 1.80
C GLU A 36 -15.24 -15.29 0.61
N ASN A 37 -15.56 -14.31 -0.23
CA ASN A 37 -16.33 -14.55 -1.45
C ASN A 37 -15.55 -15.42 -2.44
N ILE A 38 -14.26 -15.14 -2.65
CA ILE A 38 -13.38 -15.93 -3.53
C ILE A 38 -13.29 -17.37 -3.03
N LYS A 39 -13.08 -17.57 -1.71
CA LYS A 39 -13.06 -18.91 -1.10
C LYS A 39 -14.37 -19.65 -1.29
N ARG A 40 -15.51 -18.96 -1.10
CA ARG A 40 -16.84 -19.56 -1.29
C ARG A 40 -17.06 -19.98 -2.73
N THR A 41 -16.81 -19.09 -3.70
CA THR A 41 -16.95 -19.38 -5.13
C THR A 41 -16.05 -20.55 -5.55
N ALA A 42 -14.81 -20.62 -5.04
CA ALA A 42 -13.92 -21.73 -5.32
C ALA A 42 -14.47 -23.08 -4.81
N LYS A 43 -15.07 -23.09 -3.60
CA LYS A 43 -15.72 -24.28 -3.05
C LYS A 43 -16.96 -24.70 -3.85
N GLU A 44 -17.77 -23.74 -4.30
CA GLU A 44 -19.02 -23.99 -5.02
C GLU A 44 -18.81 -24.42 -6.47
N THR A 45 -17.83 -23.83 -7.15
CA THR A 45 -17.61 -24.03 -8.59
C THR A 45 -16.46 -24.98 -8.90
N GLY A 46 -15.59 -25.26 -7.92
CA GLY A 46 -14.33 -25.98 -8.13
C GLY A 46 -13.24 -25.18 -8.85
N ILE A 47 -13.47 -23.89 -9.13
CA ILE A 47 -12.54 -23.02 -9.88
C ILE A 47 -11.84 -22.06 -8.91
N GLU A 48 -10.51 -22.11 -8.86
CA GLU A 48 -9.72 -21.22 -8.01
C GLU A 48 -9.69 -19.78 -8.53
N GLY A 49 -10.09 -18.83 -7.68
CA GLY A 49 -9.89 -17.40 -7.93
C GLY A 49 -8.47 -16.96 -7.59
N ARG A 50 -7.97 -15.91 -8.27
CA ARG A 50 -6.62 -15.36 -8.06
C ARG A 50 -6.70 -13.86 -7.78
N ILE A 51 -5.88 -13.40 -6.84
CA ILE A 51 -5.67 -11.98 -6.56
C ILE A 51 -4.29 -11.60 -7.10
N VAL A 52 -4.24 -10.61 -7.99
CA VAL A 52 -3.00 -10.15 -8.62
C VAL A 52 -2.78 -8.68 -8.25
N ASN A 53 -1.72 -8.43 -7.48
CA ASN A 53 -1.34 -7.08 -7.08
C ASN A 53 -0.28 -6.53 -8.04
N LEU A 54 -0.55 -5.38 -8.66
CA LEU A 54 0.36 -4.74 -9.61
C LEU A 54 1.37 -3.83 -8.88
N SER A 55 2.66 -4.11 -9.07
CA SER A 55 3.75 -3.26 -8.56
C SER A 55 4.47 -2.51 -9.69
N SER A 56 5.58 -1.85 -9.38
CA SER A 56 6.43 -1.16 -10.35
C SER A 56 7.88 -1.08 -9.87
N ILE A 57 8.82 -0.85 -10.78
CA ILE A 57 10.28 -0.80 -10.54
C ILE A 57 10.71 0.10 -9.37
N ALA A 58 9.88 1.07 -9.00
CA ALA A 58 10.15 1.92 -7.83
C ALA A 58 10.29 1.14 -6.51
N HIS A 59 9.80 -0.09 -6.41
CA HIS A 59 10.03 -0.96 -5.24
C HIS A 59 11.52 -1.25 -4.97
N LEU A 60 12.37 -1.22 -6.00
CA LEU A 60 13.81 -1.48 -5.88
C LEU A 60 14.56 -0.36 -5.15
N ASN A 61 13.98 0.84 -5.08
CA ASN A 61 14.65 2.03 -4.55
C ASN A 61 14.14 2.39 -3.15
N THR A 62 13.89 1.39 -2.29
CA THR A 62 13.51 1.57 -0.89
C THR A 62 14.74 1.55 0.04
N TYR A 63 14.60 1.99 1.29
CA TYR A 63 15.72 2.02 2.25
C TYR A 63 16.33 0.63 2.47
N GLU A 64 17.64 0.59 2.72
CA GLU A 64 18.37 -0.64 3.08
C GLU A 64 17.73 -1.35 4.29
N GLY A 65 17.17 -0.61 5.23
CA GLY A 65 16.52 -1.15 6.44
C GLY A 65 15.06 -1.58 6.29
N GLY A 66 14.46 -1.54 5.10
CA GLY A 66 13.07 -2.00 4.91
C GLY A 66 11.99 -0.93 5.09
N ILE A 67 10.78 -1.38 5.44
CA ILE A 67 9.63 -0.51 5.68
C ILE A 67 9.67 -0.08 7.15
N LEU A 68 9.89 1.22 7.41
CA LEU A 68 9.80 1.84 8.74
C LEU A 68 8.32 2.10 9.14
N PHE A 69 7.65 1.11 9.71
CA PHE A 69 6.22 1.17 10.08
C PHE A 69 5.91 2.25 11.11
N ASP A 70 6.79 2.46 12.09
CA ASP A 70 6.61 3.47 13.15
C ASP A 70 6.57 4.92 12.66
N GLN A 71 6.90 5.14 11.39
CA GLN A 71 6.94 6.46 10.77
C GLN A 71 6.12 6.51 9.48
N ILE A 72 5.12 5.63 9.34
CA ILE A 72 4.35 5.50 8.10
C ILE A 72 3.66 6.81 7.70
N ASP A 73 3.23 7.60 8.68
CA ASP A 73 2.56 8.89 8.49
C ASP A 73 3.49 10.10 8.74
N ASN A 74 4.81 9.93 8.62
CA ASN A 74 5.73 11.03 8.85
C ASN A 74 5.64 12.09 7.73
N LYS A 75 4.88 13.16 8.01
CA LYS A 75 4.62 14.30 7.13
C LYS A 75 5.88 15.06 6.67
N ALA A 76 7.08 14.77 7.19
CA ALA A 76 8.34 15.32 6.66
C ALA A 76 8.90 14.56 5.42
N ARG A 77 8.34 13.40 5.05
CA ARG A 77 8.92 12.52 4.01
C ARG A 77 8.61 12.95 2.57
N LYS A 78 9.52 12.74 1.61
CA LYS A 78 9.23 13.04 0.19
C LYS A 78 8.15 12.11 -0.38
N GLU A 79 7.25 12.61 -1.21
CA GLU A 79 6.15 11.84 -1.84
C GLU A 79 6.65 10.61 -2.62
N THR A 80 7.77 10.73 -3.33
CA THR A 80 8.41 9.61 -4.05
C THR A 80 8.70 8.42 -3.14
N LEU A 81 8.96 8.66 -1.85
CA LEU A 81 9.25 7.62 -0.89
C LEU A 81 8.02 6.79 -0.52
N TYR A 82 6.83 7.41 -0.47
CA TYR A 82 5.58 6.71 -0.21
C TYR A 82 5.22 5.77 -1.36
N ILE A 83 5.40 6.23 -2.60
CA ILE A 83 5.22 5.41 -3.82
C ILE A 83 6.15 4.19 -3.80
N LYS A 84 7.44 4.40 -3.52
CA LYS A 84 8.44 3.33 -3.44
C LYS A 84 8.07 2.28 -2.39
N ARG A 85 7.59 2.73 -1.22
CA ARG A 85 7.20 1.87 -0.10
C ARG A 85 5.92 1.11 -0.39
N SER A 86 4.87 1.79 -0.86
CA SER A 86 3.62 1.14 -1.25
C SER A 86 3.87 0.03 -2.27
N LYS A 87 4.70 0.27 -3.30
CA LYS A 87 5.07 -0.73 -4.30
C LYS A 87 5.87 -1.91 -3.73
N ARG A 88 6.66 -1.70 -2.67
CA ARG A 88 7.33 -2.79 -1.95
C ARG A 88 6.34 -3.58 -1.09
N CYS A 89 5.36 -2.94 -0.43
CA CYS A 89 4.31 -3.64 0.31
C CYS A 89 3.43 -4.52 -0.59
N ILE A 90 3.22 -4.08 -1.85
CA ILE A 90 2.52 -4.87 -2.88
C ILE A 90 3.28 -6.17 -3.21
N ILE A 91 4.63 -6.14 -3.27
CA ILE A 91 5.46 -7.31 -3.63
C ILE A 91 5.69 -8.25 -2.46
N LEU A 92 5.92 -7.73 -1.26
CA LEU A 92 6.20 -8.55 -0.08
C LEU A 92 5.00 -9.38 0.39
N GLY A 93 3.84 -9.19 -0.24
CA GLY A 93 2.57 -9.69 0.26
C GLY A 93 2.19 -8.95 1.55
N GLN A 94 0.90 -8.98 1.86
CA GLN A 94 0.36 -8.34 3.07
C GLN A 94 0.99 -8.88 4.37
N SER A 95 1.68 -10.03 4.32
CA SER A 95 2.45 -10.65 5.40
C SER A 95 3.76 -9.93 5.74
N GLY A 96 4.28 -9.06 4.87
CA GLY A 96 5.48 -8.24 5.13
C GLY A 96 5.20 -6.91 5.84
N CYS A 97 3.93 -6.57 6.11
CA CYS A 97 3.55 -5.48 6.99
C CYS A 97 3.30 -6.07 8.39
N PRO A 98 4.23 -5.91 9.36
CA PRO A 98 4.00 -6.34 10.71
C PRO A 98 2.86 -5.49 11.27
N HIS A 99 1.74 -6.17 11.50
CA HIS A 99 0.70 -5.87 12.49
C HIS A 99 0.08 -4.47 12.37
N GLN A 100 -1.09 -4.43 11.71
CA GLN A 100 -2.25 -3.94 12.44
C GLN A 100 -2.77 -5.07 13.33
#